data_AF-A0A9P7WNW5-F1
#
_entry.id   AF-A0A9P7WNW5-F1
#
_cell.length_a   1.000
_cell.length_b   1.000
_cell.length_c   1.000
_cell.angle_alpha   90.00
_cell.angle_beta   90.00
_cell.angle_gamma   90.00
#
_symmetry.space_group_name_H-M   'P 1'
#
loop_
_entity.id
_entity.type
_entity.pdbx_description
1 polymer ?
#
loop_
_entity_poly.entity_id
_entity_poly.type
_entity_poly.pdbx_seq_one_letter_code
_entity_poly.pdbx_strand_id
1 'polypeptide(L)'
;MIELDFPAAKLVGVDSEEKEKVARIVNEAVGETSLNILDVQKAGRYMVVRLGVGFDLENATVNAEPFAIFAATGTRGTILTSERSSRLAPAARFISRMFAPVSGVPEDPVTGAAHCLLVPYWSKILGIPTGEAFAARQASPRGGNLSLVWDEDKGRVKLQGDAVVVAQGEMYFPLSG
;
A
#
# COMPACT_ATOMS: atom_id res chain seq x y z
N MET A 1 11.21 -18.18 4.95
CA MET A 1 11.19 -16.76 5.37
C MET A 1 12.42 -16.00 4.88
N ILE A 2 12.19 -14.99 4.05
CA ILE A 2 13.16 -13.97 3.63
C ILE A 2 12.84 -12.68 4.40
N GLU A 3 13.87 -11.95 4.82
CA GLU A 3 13.75 -10.59 5.37
C GLU A 3 14.42 -9.61 4.41
N LEU A 4 13.72 -8.53 4.11
CA LEU A 4 14.26 -7.38 3.38
C LEU A 4 14.23 -6.17 4.30
N ASP A 5 15.29 -5.38 4.27
CA ASP A 5 15.46 -4.21 5.15
C ASP A 5 15.61 -2.93 4.31
N PHE A 6 14.66 -2.02 4.45
CA PHE A 6 14.52 -0.82 3.62
C PHE A 6 14.45 0.46 4.47
N PRO A 7 14.87 1.62 3.92
CA PRO A 7 14.60 2.88 4.58
C PRO A 7 13.09 3.19 4.56
N ALA A 8 12.57 3.73 5.66
CA ALA A 8 11.24 4.31 5.65
C ALA A 8 11.20 5.57 4.77
N ALA A 9 10.03 5.81 4.19
CA ALA A 9 9.74 7.06 3.51
C ALA A 9 8.73 7.88 4.31
N LYS A 10 8.87 9.20 4.25
CA LYS A 10 8.05 10.15 5.00
C LYS A 10 6.82 10.53 4.19
N LEU A 11 5.65 10.38 4.80
CA LEU A 11 4.40 10.89 4.26
C LEU A 11 4.19 12.35 4.67
N VAL A 12 3.56 13.11 3.77
CA VAL A 12 3.21 14.52 3.96
C VAL A 12 1.72 14.68 3.65
N GLY A 13 0.99 15.38 4.52
CA GLY A 13 -0.41 15.69 4.29
C GLY A 13 -0.61 16.58 3.07
N VAL A 14 -1.77 16.45 2.43
CA VAL A 14 -2.18 17.32 1.32
C VAL A 14 -3.15 18.40 1.80
N ASP A 15 -3.32 19.45 1.01
CA ASP A 15 -4.28 20.53 1.32
C ASP A 15 -5.74 20.10 1.11
N SER A 16 -6.68 20.96 1.51
CA SER A 16 -8.11 20.66 1.47
C SER A 16 -8.65 20.49 0.05
N GLU A 17 -8.17 21.27 -0.92
CA GLU A 17 -8.61 21.18 -2.32
C GLU A 17 -8.20 19.82 -2.91
N GLU A 18 -6.97 19.41 -2.64
CA GLU A 18 -6.47 18.10 -3.04
C GLU A 18 -7.24 16.96 -2.33
N LYS A 19 -7.54 17.09 -1.03
CA LYS A 19 -8.39 16.11 -0.32
C LYS A 19 -9.75 15.92 -0.98
N GLU A 20 -10.42 17.01 -1.35
CA GLU A 20 -11.73 16.95 -2.01
C GLU A 20 -11.66 16.32 -3.40
N LYS A 21 -10.59 16.61 -4.16
CA LYS A 21 -10.35 15.98 -5.46
C LYS A 21 -10.12 14.48 -5.29
N VAL A 22 -9.25 14.10 -4.36
CA VAL A 22 -8.95 12.69 -4.06
C VAL A 22 -10.21 11.95 -3.61
N ALA A 23 -11.02 12.56 -2.75
CA ALA A 23 -12.27 11.95 -2.29
C ALA A 23 -13.22 11.66 -3.44
N ARG A 24 -13.41 12.58 -4.39
CA ARG A 24 -14.25 12.37 -5.57
C ARG A 24 -13.77 11.18 -6.42
N ILE A 25 -12.49 11.14 -6.73
CA ILE A 25 -11.89 10.09 -7.57
C ILE A 25 -11.92 8.72 -6.87
N VAL A 26 -11.68 8.68 -5.56
CA VAL A 26 -11.72 7.42 -4.79
C VAL A 26 -13.14 6.87 -4.73
N ASN A 27 -14.15 7.72 -4.50
CA ASN A 27 -15.57 7.33 -4.53
C ASN A 27 -15.96 6.75 -5.90
N GLU A 28 -15.59 7.42 -6.99
CA GLU A 28 -15.79 6.92 -8.36
C GLU A 28 -15.12 5.56 -8.58
N ALA A 29 -13.86 5.42 -8.16
CA ALA A 29 -13.09 4.19 -8.34
C ALA A 29 -13.68 2.99 -7.60
N VAL A 30 -14.26 3.19 -6.42
CA VAL A 30 -14.87 2.11 -5.63
C VAL A 30 -16.37 1.92 -5.88
N GLY A 31 -17.00 2.79 -6.69
CA GLY A 31 -18.43 2.77 -6.94
C GLY A 31 -19.31 3.25 -5.77
N GLU A 32 -18.76 4.10 -4.89
CA GLU A 32 -19.45 4.65 -3.72
C GLU A 32 -19.82 6.13 -3.92
N THR A 33 -20.78 6.62 -3.15
CA THR A 33 -21.19 8.03 -3.19
C THR A 33 -20.51 8.88 -2.12
N SER A 34 -20.22 8.28 -0.96
CA SER A 34 -19.59 8.98 0.16
C SER A 34 -18.87 8.01 1.10
N LEU A 35 -17.62 7.72 0.77
CA LEU A 35 -16.70 7.02 1.66
C LEU A 35 -16.23 7.90 2.81
N ASN A 36 -16.13 7.28 3.98
CA ASN A 36 -15.43 7.87 5.11
C ASN A 36 -13.91 7.82 4.88
N ILE A 37 -13.35 8.88 4.30
CA ILE A 37 -11.91 9.06 4.11
C ILE A 37 -11.35 9.81 5.31
N LEU A 38 -10.48 9.16 6.06
CA LEU A 38 -9.93 9.67 7.31
C LEU A 38 -8.66 10.48 7.12
N ASP A 39 -7.88 10.18 6.07
CA ASP A 39 -6.60 10.83 5.83
C ASP A 39 -6.15 10.67 4.36
N VAL A 40 -5.42 11.66 3.88
CA VAL A 40 -4.80 11.66 2.54
C VAL A 40 -3.40 12.25 2.64
N GLN A 41 -2.40 11.46 2.26
CA GLN A 41 -0.99 11.85 2.29
C GLN A 41 -0.26 11.47 1.02
N LYS A 42 0.91 12.07 0.80
CA LYS A 42 1.79 11.79 -0.34
C LYS A 42 3.21 11.52 0.08
N ALA A 43 3.92 10.75 -0.74
CA ALA A 43 5.37 10.57 -0.67
C ALA A 43 5.94 10.27 -2.06
N GLY A 44 6.73 11.19 -2.60
CA GLY A 44 7.29 11.05 -3.95
C GLY A 44 6.18 10.88 -4.99
N ARG A 45 6.11 9.69 -5.60
CA ARG A 45 5.11 9.34 -6.64
C ARG A 45 3.90 8.59 -6.10
N TYR A 46 3.80 8.42 -4.78
CA TYR A 46 2.73 7.67 -4.14
C TYR A 46 1.76 8.61 -3.42
N MET A 47 0.49 8.28 -3.52
CA MET A 47 -0.57 8.82 -2.68
C MET A 47 -1.13 7.72 -1.79
N VAL A 48 -1.36 8.03 -0.52
CA VAL A 48 -1.93 7.13 0.49
C VAL A 48 -3.27 7.70 0.94
N VAL A 49 -4.32 6.90 0.85
CA VAL A 49 -5.69 7.25 1.25
C VAL A 49 -6.14 6.29 2.34
N ARG A 50 -6.35 6.80 3.56
CA ARG A 50 -6.87 6.00 4.68
C ARG A 50 -8.40 6.03 4.69
N LEU A 51 -9.00 4.86 4.54
CA LEU A 51 -10.44 4.66 4.62
C LEU A 51 -10.85 4.25 6.05
N GLY A 52 -12.07 4.60 6.43
CA GLY A 52 -12.67 4.14 7.68
C GLY A 52 -13.04 2.66 7.65
N VAL A 53 -13.12 2.06 8.84
CA VAL A 53 -13.41 0.62 9.06
C VAL A 53 -14.78 0.14 8.57
N GLY A 54 -15.66 1.04 8.14
CA GLY A 54 -16.99 0.72 7.62
C GLY A 54 -17.02 0.26 6.16
N PHE A 55 -15.91 0.42 5.41
CA PHE A 55 -15.80 -0.01 4.03
C PHE A 55 -14.92 -1.27 3.92
N ASP A 56 -15.46 -2.31 3.29
CA ASP A 56 -14.73 -3.56 3.08
C ASP A 56 -13.76 -3.44 1.90
N LEU A 57 -12.63 -2.78 2.16
CA LEU A 57 -11.58 -2.59 1.17
C LEU A 57 -11.01 -3.92 0.64
N GLU A 58 -10.98 -4.96 1.48
CA GLU A 58 -10.40 -6.27 1.13
C GLU A 58 -11.19 -6.94 0.00
N ASN A 59 -12.53 -6.86 0.05
CA ASN A 59 -13.40 -7.52 -0.94
C ASN A 59 -14.01 -6.57 -1.98
N ALA A 60 -13.76 -5.27 -1.87
CA ALA A 60 -14.31 -4.29 -2.82
C ALA A 60 -13.84 -4.52 -4.26
N THR A 61 -14.72 -4.30 -5.23
CA THR A 61 -14.31 -4.11 -6.62
C THR A 61 -13.82 -2.68 -6.79
N VAL A 62 -12.63 -2.49 -7.37
CA VAL A 62 -12.06 -1.15 -7.59
C VAL A 62 -11.69 -0.99 -9.04
N ASN A 63 -12.30 -0.01 -9.71
CA ASN A 63 -11.87 0.43 -11.03
C ASN A 63 -10.63 1.31 -10.86
N ALA A 64 -9.50 0.88 -11.42
CA ALA A 64 -8.24 1.63 -11.31
C ALA A 64 -8.17 2.83 -12.26
N GLU A 65 -8.97 2.89 -13.32
CA GLU A 65 -8.87 3.93 -14.36
C GLU A 65 -8.96 5.36 -13.82
N PRO A 66 -9.87 5.70 -12.88
CA PRO A 66 -9.97 7.06 -12.35
C PRO A 66 -8.67 7.55 -11.70
N PHE A 67 -7.82 6.65 -11.18
CA PHE A 67 -6.54 7.04 -10.57
C PHE A 67 -5.51 7.56 -11.57
N ALA A 68 -5.69 7.32 -12.87
CA ALA A 68 -4.79 7.82 -13.90
C ALA A 68 -4.71 9.36 -13.93
N ILE A 69 -5.77 10.04 -13.49
CA ILE A 69 -5.82 11.51 -13.44
C ILE A 69 -4.73 12.11 -12.54
N PHE A 70 -4.24 11.36 -11.54
CA PHE A 70 -3.21 11.86 -10.64
C PHE A 70 -1.83 11.94 -11.28
N ALA A 71 -1.63 11.35 -12.47
CA ALA A 71 -0.40 11.50 -13.26
C ALA A 71 -0.05 12.96 -13.53
N ALA A 72 -1.07 13.81 -13.74
CA ALA A 72 -0.90 15.25 -13.96
C ALA A 72 -0.23 15.97 -12.76
N THR A 73 -0.29 15.37 -11.57
CA THR A 73 0.31 15.89 -10.33
C THR A 73 1.58 15.12 -9.92
N GLY A 74 2.11 14.27 -10.80
CA GLY A 74 3.32 13.46 -10.56
C GLY A 74 3.09 12.16 -9.79
N THR A 75 1.86 11.92 -9.31
CA THR A 75 1.49 10.67 -8.65
C THR A 75 1.36 9.54 -9.68
N ARG A 76 2.01 8.41 -9.42
CA ARG A 76 1.96 7.20 -10.25
C ARG A 76 1.31 6.01 -9.57
N GLY A 77 1.29 5.99 -8.23
CA GLY A 77 0.69 4.92 -7.44
C GLY A 77 -0.29 5.50 -6.42
N THR A 78 -1.50 4.94 -6.38
CA THR A 78 -2.51 5.23 -5.36
C THR A 78 -2.64 4.03 -4.43
N ILE A 79 -2.44 4.25 -3.16
CA ILE A 79 -2.53 3.23 -2.10
C ILE A 79 -3.81 3.50 -1.32
N LEU A 80 -4.77 2.60 -1.39
CA LEU A 80 -5.90 2.60 -0.48
C LEU A 80 -5.54 1.74 0.72
N THR A 81 -5.83 2.20 1.93
CA THR A 81 -5.54 1.44 3.15
C THR A 81 -6.61 1.65 4.21
N SER A 82 -6.89 0.62 4.99
CA SER A 82 -7.83 0.67 6.10
C SER A 82 -7.34 -0.19 7.25
N GLU A 83 -7.77 0.15 8.46
CA GLU A 83 -7.59 -0.73 9.60
C GLU A 83 -8.45 -1.99 9.39
N ARG A 84 -7.93 -3.14 9.77
CA ARG A 84 -8.71 -4.38 9.68
C ARG A 84 -9.53 -4.57 10.96
N SER A 85 -10.85 -4.67 10.81
CA SER A 85 -11.77 -4.86 11.95
C SER A 85 -11.81 -6.30 12.51
N SER A 86 -11.22 -7.27 11.78
CA SER A 86 -11.22 -8.69 12.16
C SER A 86 -10.33 -8.97 13.39
N ARG A 87 -10.89 -9.71 14.37
CA ARG A 87 -10.22 -10.14 15.61
C ARG A 87 -9.61 -11.54 15.55
N LEU A 88 -9.61 -12.23 14.40
CA LEU A 88 -9.15 -13.62 14.29
C LEU A 88 -7.62 -13.69 14.06
N ALA A 89 -6.89 -14.31 14.98
CA ALA A 89 -5.42 -14.29 15.02
C ALA A 89 -4.73 -15.23 14.00
N PRO A 90 -3.53 -14.86 13.48
CA PRO A 90 -2.96 -13.51 13.55
C PRO A 90 -3.62 -12.64 12.46
N ALA A 91 -4.62 -11.85 12.84
CA ALA A 91 -5.26 -10.91 11.93
C ALA A 91 -4.22 -9.87 11.52
N ALA A 92 -4.09 -9.66 10.21
CA ALA A 92 -3.45 -8.45 9.69
C ALA A 92 -4.05 -7.22 10.40
N ARG A 93 -3.21 -6.31 10.87
CA ARG A 93 -3.62 -5.09 11.58
C ARG A 93 -4.19 -4.05 10.63
N PHE A 94 -3.74 -4.05 9.38
CA PHE A 94 -4.27 -3.18 8.32
C PHE A 94 -4.31 -3.92 6.98
N ILE A 95 -5.18 -3.43 6.11
CA ILE A 95 -5.29 -3.82 4.70
C ILE A 95 -4.72 -2.71 3.84
N SER A 96 -4.06 -3.08 2.74
CA SER A 96 -3.64 -2.16 1.69
C SER A 96 -4.01 -2.69 0.30
N ARG A 97 -4.18 -1.78 -0.66
CA ARG A 97 -4.31 -2.07 -2.10
C ARG A 97 -3.52 -1.01 -2.86
N MET A 98 -2.81 -1.39 -3.92
CA MET A 98 -1.94 -0.49 -4.66
C MET A 98 -2.31 -0.49 -6.14
N PHE A 99 -2.68 0.68 -6.66
CA PHE A 99 -3.10 0.89 -8.04
C PHE A 99 -2.12 1.80 -8.76
N ALA A 100 -1.62 1.39 -9.92
CA ALA A 100 -0.66 2.15 -10.71
C ALA A 100 -0.96 2.13 -12.22
N PRO A 101 -2.19 2.53 -12.64
CA PRO A 101 -2.66 2.36 -14.03
C PRO A 101 -1.75 3.07 -15.05
N VAL A 102 -1.15 4.20 -14.67
CA VAL A 102 -0.21 4.98 -15.49
C VAL A 102 1.06 4.21 -15.81
N SER A 103 1.40 3.20 -15.01
CA SER A 103 2.56 2.32 -15.20
C SER A 103 2.19 1.02 -15.90
N GLY A 104 0.97 0.91 -16.46
CA GLY A 104 0.47 -0.32 -17.09
C GLY A 104 0.10 -1.41 -16.10
N VAL A 105 0.03 -1.10 -14.80
CA VAL A 105 -0.32 -2.03 -13.72
C VAL A 105 -1.61 -1.55 -13.06
N PRO A 106 -2.78 -2.04 -13.48
CA PRO A 106 -4.05 -1.63 -12.90
C PRO A 106 -4.05 -1.80 -11.37
N GLU A 107 -3.61 -2.96 -10.89
CA GLU A 107 -3.41 -3.25 -9.48
C GLU A 107 -2.15 -4.10 -9.28
N ASP A 108 -1.23 -3.65 -8.41
CA ASP A 108 -0.03 -4.40 -8.07
C ASP A 108 -0.37 -5.45 -6.99
N PRO A 109 -0.02 -6.73 -7.20
CA PRO A 109 -0.39 -7.77 -6.25
C PRO A 109 0.18 -7.61 -4.84
N VAL A 110 1.47 -7.24 -4.72
CA VAL A 110 2.16 -7.01 -3.43
C VAL A 110 3.32 -6.02 -3.65
N THR A 111 3.25 -4.85 -3.02
CA THR A 111 4.17 -3.74 -3.26
C THR A 111 5.03 -3.46 -2.03
N GLY A 112 6.30 -3.87 -2.06
CA GLY A 112 7.24 -3.62 -0.95
C GLY A 112 7.46 -2.13 -0.66
N ALA A 113 7.57 -1.31 -1.71
CA ALA A 113 7.75 0.14 -1.57
C ALA A 113 6.56 0.83 -0.87
N ALA A 114 5.33 0.36 -1.11
CA ALA A 114 4.15 0.87 -0.41
C ALA A 114 4.24 0.58 1.10
N HIS A 115 4.74 -0.59 1.49
CA HIS A 115 4.89 -0.95 2.90
C HIS A 115 5.98 -0.14 3.62
N CYS A 116 6.99 0.37 2.89
CA CYS A 116 7.97 1.30 3.46
C CYS A 116 7.36 2.67 3.85
N LEU A 117 6.18 3.00 3.30
CA LEU A 117 5.36 4.16 3.70
C LEU A 117 4.36 3.79 4.80
N LEU A 118 3.70 2.64 4.64
CA LEU A 118 2.59 2.23 5.49
C LEU A 118 3.02 1.74 6.88
N VAL A 119 4.21 1.16 7.02
CA VAL A 119 4.71 0.65 8.31
C VAL A 119 4.83 1.73 9.37
N PRO A 120 5.60 2.82 9.16
CA PRO A 120 5.69 3.90 10.16
C PRO A 120 4.33 4.59 10.35
N TYR A 121 3.54 4.73 9.29
CA TYR A 121 2.21 5.34 9.32
C TYR A 121 1.26 4.58 10.26
N TRP A 122 1.12 3.26 10.05
CA TRP A 122 0.22 2.42 10.83
C TRP A 122 0.75 2.10 12.22
N SER A 123 2.08 1.95 12.40
CA SER A 123 2.67 1.77 13.73
C SER A 123 2.29 2.94 14.64
N LYS A 124 2.37 4.18 14.14
CA LYS A 124 1.94 5.36 14.89
C LYS A 124 0.43 5.39 15.19
N ILE A 125 -0.41 5.05 14.21
CA ILE A 125 -1.88 5.07 14.36
C ILE A 125 -2.35 4.01 15.35
N LEU A 126 -1.77 2.81 15.29
CA LEU A 126 -2.18 1.65 16.08
C LEU A 126 -1.42 1.54 17.41
N GLY A 127 -0.45 2.43 17.66
CA GLY A 127 0.38 2.42 18.86
C GLY A 127 1.27 1.18 18.95
N ILE A 128 1.75 0.66 17.82
CA ILE A 128 2.63 -0.52 17.77
C ILE A 128 4.06 -0.06 18.11
N PRO A 129 4.69 -0.58 19.17
CA PRO A 129 6.05 -0.22 19.56
C PRO A 129 7.10 -0.50 18.48
N THR A 130 8.15 0.32 18.46
CA THR A 130 9.36 0.04 17.67
C THR A 130 9.93 -1.34 18.00
N GLY A 131 10.35 -2.08 16.99
CA GLY A 131 10.84 -3.46 17.10
C GLY A 131 9.77 -4.54 17.23
N GLU A 132 8.49 -4.19 17.47
CA GLU A 132 7.41 -5.17 17.53
C GLU A 132 6.97 -5.58 16.12
N ALA A 133 6.86 -6.91 15.91
CA ALA A 133 6.40 -7.45 14.64
C ALA A 133 4.87 -7.39 14.55
N PHE A 134 4.37 -6.96 13.39
CA PHE A 134 2.93 -6.94 13.11
C PHE A 134 2.61 -7.35 11.69
N ALA A 135 1.42 -7.90 11.50
CA ALA A 135 0.99 -8.42 10.21
C ALA A 135 0.22 -7.38 9.39
N ALA A 136 0.39 -7.41 8.08
CA ALA A 136 -0.44 -6.69 7.11
C ALA A 136 -0.85 -7.58 5.94
N ARG A 137 -1.90 -7.17 5.25
CA ARG A 137 -2.40 -7.85 4.05
C ARG A 137 -2.54 -6.84 2.92
N GLN A 138 -1.84 -7.09 1.80
CA GLN A 138 -2.14 -6.37 0.55
C GLN A 138 -3.23 -7.13 -0.21
N ALA A 139 -4.47 -6.66 -0.11
CA ALA A 139 -5.62 -7.28 -0.76
C ALA A 139 -5.58 -7.01 -2.27
N SER A 140 -5.38 -8.06 -3.05
CA SER A 140 -5.39 -8.05 -4.51
C SER A 140 -5.78 -9.46 -4.97
N PRO A 141 -6.08 -9.70 -6.26
CA PRO A 141 -6.49 -11.03 -6.73
C PRO A 141 -5.53 -12.17 -6.36
N ARG A 142 -4.22 -11.91 -6.36
CA ARG A 142 -3.20 -12.84 -5.84
C ARG A 142 -2.95 -12.63 -4.34
N GLY A 143 -2.84 -11.38 -3.94
CA GLY A 143 -2.55 -10.97 -2.57
C GLY A 143 -1.17 -11.33 -2.03
N GLY A 144 -0.85 -10.77 -0.86
CA GLY A 144 0.19 -11.23 0.03
C GLY A 144 -0.11 -10.89 1.50
N ASN A 145 0.36 -11.76 2.40
CA ASN A 145 0.50 -11.48 3.82
C ASN A 145 1.96 -11.08 4.08
N LEU A 146 2.17 -10.04 4.88
CA LEU A 146 3.50 -9.55 5.25
C LEU A 146 3.62 -9.53 6.77
N SER A 147 4.77 -9.95 7.27
CA SER A 147 5.22 -9.62 8.62
C SER A 147 6.13 -8.40 8.52
N LEU A 148 5.91 -7.42 9.40
CA LEU A 148 6.49 -6.09 9.32
C LEU A 148 7.13 -5.73 10.66
N VAL A 149 8.29 -5.11 10.64
CA VAL A 149 8.91 -4.51 11.83
C VAL A 149 9.30 -3.08 11.52
N TRP A 150 8.90 -2.16 12.41
CA TRP A 150 9.30 -0.76 12.37
C TRP A 150 10.46 -0.54 13.35
N ASP A 151 11.61 -0.06 12.88
CA ASP A 151 12.71 0.43 13.72
C ASP A 151 12.76 1.95 13.58
N GLU A 152 12.10 2.64 14.51
CA GLU A 152 11.96 4.11 14.50
C GLU A 152 13.30 4.81 14.64
N ASP A 153 14.15 4.31 15.55
CA ASP A 153 15.45 4.92 15.87
C ASP A 153 16.38 4.94 14.65
N LYS A 154 16.30 3.90 13.80
CA LYS A 154 17.11 3.82 12.57
C LYS A 154 16.36 4.28 11.32
N GLY A 155 15.06 4.55 11.42
CA GLY A 155 14.21 4.85 10.28
C GLY A 155 14.13 3.69 9.28
N ARG A 156 14.08 2.44 9.76
CA ARG A 156 14.15 1.22 8.93
C ARG A 156 12.88 0.40 9.03
N VAL A 157 12.48 -0.16 7.90
CA VAL A 157 11.33 -1.06 7.77
C VAL A 157 11.84 -2.42 7.33
N LYS A 158 11.56 -3.44 8.15
CA LYS A 158 11.80 -4.83 7.77
C LYS A 158 10.53 -5.43 7.22
N LEU A 159 10.62 -6.00 6.02
CA LEU A 159 9.55 -6.74 5.36
C LEU A 159 9.94 -8.21 5.36
N GLN A 160 9.12 -9.03 5.99
CA GLN A 160 9.31 -10.46 6.11
C GLN A 160 8.18 -11.20 5.40
N GLY A 161 8.55 -12.24 4.67
CA GLY A 161 7.59 -13.10 3.99
C GLY A 161 8.22 -14.41 3.53
N ASP A 162 7.38 -15.34 3.12
CA ASP A 162 7.82 -16.55 2.47
C ASP A 162 7.97 -16.34 0.97
N ALA A 163 8.96 -17.03 0.40
CA ALA A 163 9.22 -17.02 -1.03
C ALA A 163 9.33 -18.46 -1.50
N VAL A 164 8.83 -18.71 -2.71
CA VAL A 164 8.89 -19.99 -3.39
C VAL A 164 9.49 -19.77 -4.77
N VAL A 165 10.38 -20.67 -5.18
CA VAL A 165 10.92 -20.68 -6.54
C VAL A 165 9.83 -21.18 -7.48
N VAL A 166 9.39 -20.34 -8.42
CA VAL A 166 8.36 -20.69 -9.41
C VAL A 166 8.98 -21.25 -10.69
N ALA A 167 10.17 -20.78 -11.06
CA ALA A 167 10.91 -21.24 -12.23
C ALA A 167 12.41 -21.00 -12.04
N GLN A 168 13.23 -21.83 -12.69
CA GLN A 168 14.68 -21.71 -12.75
C GLN A 168 15.16 -22.10 -14.16
N GLY A 169 16.15 -21.39 -14.71
CA GLY A 169 16.69 -21.65 -16.04
C GLY A 169 17.95 -20.83 -16.34
N GLU A 170 18.48 -20.97 -17.55
CA GLU A 170 19.66 -20.26 -18.05
C GLU A 170 19.28 -19.31 -19.19
N MET A 171 19.95 -18.14 -19.28
CA MET A 171 19.70 -17.13 -20.31
C MET A 171 20.99 -16.84 -21.09
N TYR A 172 20.96 -16.99 -22.41
CA TYR A 172 22.10 -16.77 -23.30
C TYR A 172 21.89 -15.49 -24.11
N PHE A 173 22.88 -14.60 -24.13
CA PHE A 173 22.84 -13.37 -24.91
C PHE A 173 23.97 -13.36 -25.96
N PRO A 174 23.74 -12.84 -27.18
CA PRO A 174 24.82 -12.59 -28.10
C PRO A 174 25.66 -11.42 -27.59
N LEU A 175 26.98 -11.62 -27.47
CA LEU A 175 27.91 -10.51 -27.29
C LEU A 175 27.94 -9.72 -28.60
N SER A 176 27.49 -8.47 -28.58
CA SER A 176 27.67 -7.56 -29.72
C SER A 176 29.16 -7.29 -29.88
N GLY A 177 29.75 -7.80 -30.97
CA GLY A 177 31.12 -7.49 -31.39
C GLY A 177 31.22 -6.18 -32.14
#